data_AF-A0A367KIU3-F1
#
_entry.id   AF-A0A367KIU3-F1
#
_cell.length_a   1.000
_cell.length_b   1.000
_cell.length_c   1.000
_cell.angle_alpha   90.00
_cell.angle_beta   90.00
_cell.angle_gamma   90.00
#
_symmetry.space_group_name_H-M   'P 1'
#
loop_
_entity.id
_entity.type
_entity.pdbx_description
1 polymer ?
#
loop_
_entity_poly.entity_id
_entity_poly.type
_entity_poly.pdbx_seq_one_letter_code
_entity_poly.pdbx_strand_id
1 'polypeptide(L)'
;MTAIRLASKITPTNLTSKEAQEVLDQLVKEKWLAFELEKGVYYIDTRGIAELQGYLREQYGEAMKECTFCLDVVTMGECCTNTNCNVRIHKYCAESQFKNATNPVCPACTAPWSRTNTFGLGLPETAMNPDYQSEEEEEEEDQ
;
A
#
# COMPACT_ATOMS: atom_id res chain seq x y z
N MET A 1 -6.51 -17.77 -1.64
CA MET A 1 -7.75 -17.03 -1.99
C MET A 1 -8.67 -16.86 -0.78
N THR A 2 -8.32 -15.99 0.17
CA THR A 2 -9.14 -15.76 1.39
C THR A 2 -10.31 -14.80 1.14
N ALA A 3 -10.11 -13.77 0.30
CA ALA A 3 -11.13 -12.76 -0.01
C ALA A 3 -12.42 -13.37 -0.58
N ILE A 4 -12.31 -14.21 -1.62
CA ILE A 4 -13.45 -14.90 -2.25
C ILE A 4 -14.23 -15.76 -1.24
N ARG A 5 -13.52 -16.46 -0.34
CA ARG A 5 -14.16 -17.31 0.68
C ARG A 5 -15.03 -16.50 1.65
N LEU A 6 -14.64 -15.26 1.95
CA LEU A 6 -15.40 -14.37 2.84
C LEU A 6 -16.68 -13.85 2.21
N ALA A 7 -16.83 -13.94 0.89
CA ALA A 7 -18.03 -13.47 0.19
C ALA A 7 -19.31 -14.16 0.64
N SER A 8 -19.21 -15.45 1.01
CA SER A 8 -20.32 -16.22 1.60
C SER A 8 -20.81 -15.70 2.95
N LYS A 9 -20.07 -14.79 3.60
CA LYS A 9 -20.44 -14.16 4.87
C LYS A 9 -21.07 -12.78 4.70
N ILE A 10 -21.17 -12.26 3.47
CA ILE A 10 -21.75 -10.94 3.19
C ILE A 10 -23.26 -11.04 3.22
N THR A 11 -23.89 -10.43 4.23
CA THR A 11 -25.35 -10.39 4.37
C THR A 11 -25.92 -9.03 3.94
N PRO A 12 -27.09 -8.99 3.28
CA PRO A 12 -27.99 -10.11 2.97
C PRO A 12 -27.66 -10.83 1.66
N THR A 13 -26.75 -10.28 0.86
CA THR A 13 -26.62 -10.60 -0.57
C THR A 13 -26.00 -11.97 -0.90
N ASN A 14 -25.31 -12.64 0.06
CA ASN A 14 -24.72 -13.98 -0.09
C ASN A 14 -24.12 -14.25 -1.47
N LEU A 15 -22.98 -13.62 -1.76
CA LEU A 15 -22.34 -13.71 -3.08
C LEU A 15 -21.75 -15.10 -3.34
N THR A 16 -21.92 -15.59 -4.57
CA THR A 16 -21.18 -16.75 -5.08
C THR A 16 -19.70 -16.40 -5.29
N SER A 17 -18.83 -17.42 -5.40
CA SER A 17 -17.40 -17.21 -5.66
C SER A 17 -17.13 -16.43 -6.96
N LYS A 18 -17.99 -16.63 -7.98
CA LYS A 18 -17.87 -15.93 -9.26
C LYS A 18 -18.23 -14.45 -9.12
N GLU A 19 -19.37 -14.14 -8.52
CA GLU A 19 -19.79 -12.75 -8.27
C GLU A 19 -18.79 -12.01 -7.38
N ALA A 20 -18.24 -12.70 -6.38
CA ALA A 20 -17.19 -12.13 -5.54
C ALA A 20 -15.93 -11.76 -6.34
N GLN A 21 -15.52 -12.61 -7.29
CA GLN A 21 -14.41 -12.32 -8.17
C GLN A 21 -14.71 -11.12 -9.07
N GLU A 22 -15.91 -11.06 -9.67
CA GLU A 22 -16.35 -9.94 -10.51
C GLU A 22 -16.34 -8.61 -9.74
N VAL A 23 -16.78 -8.61 -8.48
CA VAL A 23 -16.70 -7.42 -7.61
C VAL A 23 -15.25 -7.03 -7.33
N LEU A 24 -14.37 -7.98 -7.02
CA LEU A 24 -12.96 -7.69 -6.79
C LEU A 24 -12.29 -7.13 -8.04
N ASP A 25 -12.58 -7.69 -9.21
CA ASP A 25 -12.05 -7.23 -10.50
C ASP A 25 -12.54 -5.80 -10.81
N GLN A 26 -13.81 -5.50 -10.52
CA GLN A 26 -14.36 -4.16 -10.67
C GLN A 26 -13.69 -3.15 -9.70
N LEU A 27 -13.48 -3.52 -8.44
CA LEU A 27 -12.76 -2.68 -7.47
C LEU A 27 -11.31 -2.42 -7.88
N VAL A 28 -10.65 -3.40 -8.51
CA VAL A 28 -9.31 -3.21 -9.09
C VAL A 28 -9.34 -2.29 -10.30
N LYS A 29 -10.29 -2.50 -11.20
CA LYS A 29 -10.49 -1.66 -12.39
C LYS A 29 -10.73 -0.20 -12.01
N GLU A 30 -11.50 0.05 -10.96
CA GLU A 30 -11.83 1.39 -10.44
C GLU A 30 -10.78 1.99 -9.52
N LYS A 31 -9.65 1.31 -9.29
CA LYS A 31 -8.54 1.77 -8.43
C LYS A 31 -8.92 1.90 -6.94
N TRP A 32 -9.92 1.17 -6.47
CA TRP A 32 -10.15 1.03 -5.03
C TRP A 32 -9.17 0.04 -4.41
N LEU A 33 -8.93 -1.06 -5.14
CA LEU A 33 -7.97 -2.09 -4.80
C LEU A 33 -6.92 -2.20 -5.89
N ALA A 34 -5.80 -2.81 -5.56
CA ALA A 34 -4.83 -3.32 -6.50
C ALA A 34 -4.53 -4.78 -6.15
N PHE A 35 -4.02 -5.53 -7.12
CA PHE A 35 -3.72 -6.95 -6.98
C PHE A 35 -2.25 -7.22 -7.28
N GLU A 36 -1.55 -7.82 -6.32
CA GLU A 36 -0.18 -8.28 -6.50
C GLU A 36 -0.21 -9.72 -7.01
N LEU A 37 0.21 -9.91 -8.27
CA LEU A 37 0.08 -11.16 -8.99
C LEU A 37 0.96 -12.27 -8.38
N GLU A 38 2.20 -11.94 -8.00
CA GLU A 38 3.15 -12.95 -7.50
C GLU A 38 2.72 -13.51 -6.14
N LYS A 39 2.17 -12.65 -5.28
CA LYS A 39 1.73 -13.01 -3.92
C LYS A 39 0.26 -13.44 -3.88
N GLY A 40 -0.51 -13.14 -4.94
CA GLY A 40 -1.94 -13.45 -5.01
C GLY A 40 -2.76 -12.72 -3.94
N VAL A 41 -2.43 -11.46 -3.66
CA VAL A 41 -3.05 -10.66 -2.59
C VAL A 41 -3.61 -9.35 -3.13
N TYR A 42 -4.76 -8.96 -2.60
CA TYR A 42 -5.34 -7.65 -2.81
C TYR A 42 -4.84 -6.68 -1.74
N TYR A 43 -4.66 -5.44 -2.14
CA TYR A 43 -4.34 -4.33 -1.24
C TYR A 43 -5.13 -3.09 -1.66
N ILE A 44 -5.29 -2.16 -0.73
CA ILE A 44 -5.95 -0.89 -1.03
C ILE A 44 -5.03 -0.02 -1.88
N ASP A 45 -5.55 0.44 -3.01
CA ASP A 45 -4.78 1.29 -3.94
C ASP A 45 -4.75 2.73 -3.39
N THR A 46 -3.94 3.58 -4.02
CA THR A 46 -3.71 4.99 -3.66
C THR A 46 -5.03 5.76 -3.56
N ARG A 47 -5.94 5.59 -4.52
CA ARG A 47 -7.26 6.23 -4.49
C ARG A 47 -8.08 5.75 -3.30
N GLY A 48 -8.10 4.45 -3.04
CA GLY A 48 -8.79 3.88 -1.87
C GLY A 48 -8.29 4.46 -0.55
N ILE A 49 -6.97 4.63 -0.39
CA ILE A 49 -6.41 5.30 0.79
C ILE A 49 -6.83 6.76 0.85
N ALA A 50 -6.66 7.52 -0.23
CA ALA A 50 -6.93 8.96 -0.25
C ALA A 50 -8.41 9.27 0.05
N GLU A 51 -9.33 8.53 -0.54
CA GLU A 51 -10.77 8.78 -0.41
C GLU A 51 -11.36 8.19 0.89
N LEU A 52 -10.89 7.02 1.34
CA LEU A 52 -11.45 6.35 2.51
C LEU A 52 -10.67 6.62 3.80
N GLN A 53 -9.64 7.47 3.77
CA GLN A 53 -8.75 7.68 4.92
C GLN A 53 -9.50 8.01 6.21
N GLY A 54 -10.45 8.97 6.14
CA GLY A 54 -11.23 9.42 7.29
C GLY A 54 -12.06 8.27 7.89
N TYR A 55 -12.78 7.54 7.03
CA TYR A 55 -13.57 6.39 7.43
C TYR A 55 -12.70 5.28 8.05
N LEU A 56 -11.56 4.96 7.43
CA LEU A 56 -10.66 3.91 7.93
C LEU A 56 -10.06 4.28 9.30
N ARG A 57 -9.71 5.56 9.50
CA ARG A 57 -9.22 6.05 10.80
C ARG A 57 -10.31 5.97 11.88
N GLU A 58 -11.54 6.35 11.54
CA GLU A 58 -12.68 6.30 12.47
C GLU A 58 -13.02 4.85 12.87
N GLN A 59 -13.10 3.93 11.91
CA GLN A 59 -13.53 2.56 12.16
C GLN A 59 -12.41 1.64 12.68
N TYR A 60 -11.15 1.90 12.30
CA TYR A 60 -10.03 0.98 12.55
C TYR A 60 -8.81 1.65 13.19
N GLY A 61 -8.98 2.80 13.87
CA GLY A 61 -7.90 3.67 14.33
C GLY A 61 -6.69 2.96 14.98
N GLU A 62 -6.90 2.00 15.88
CA GLU A 62 -5.80 1.26 16.53
C GLU A 62 -5.06 0.29 15.60
N ALA A 63 -5.75 -0.22 14.57
CA ALA A 63 -5.18 -1.09 13.56
C ALA A 63 -4.43 -0.30 12.48
N MET A 64 -4.81 0.95 12.24
CA MET A 64 -4.15 1.84 11.29
C MET A 64 -2.72 2.16 11.76
N LYS A 65 -1.79 2.10 10.81
CA LYS A 65 -0.39 2.46 11.06
C LYS A 65 -0.10 3.80 10.41
N GLU A 66 0.72 4.59 11.08
CA GLU A 66 1.16 5.90 10.61
C GLU A 66 2.66 5.90 10.36
N CYS A 67 3.06 6.59 9.32
CA CYS A 67 4.45 6.84 9.04
C CYS A 67 5.02 7.79 10.09
N THR A 68 6.11 7.39 10.75
CA THR A 68 6.73 8.21 11.82
C THR A 68 7.26 9.56 11.31
N PHE A 69 7.45 9.74 10.00
CA PHE A 69 7.99 10.99 9.44
C PHE A 69 6.93 11.92 8.85
N CYS A 70 6.03 11.43 8.00
CA CYS A 70 4.99 12.28 7.40
C CYS A 70 3.67 12.26 8.17
N LEU A 71 3.53 11.40 9.19
CA LEU A 71 2.34 11.21 10.03
C LEU A 71 1.10 10.75 9.24
N ASP A 72 1.28 10.39 7.99
CA ASP A 72 0.21 9.88 7.13
C ASP A 72 0.07 8.35 7.27
N VAL A 73 -1.09 7.82 6.88
CA VAL A 73 -1.38 6.38 6.89
C VAL A 73 -0.35 5.64 6.05
N VAL A 74 0.21 4.57 6.61
CA VAL A 74 1.13 3.68 5.93
C VAL A 74 0.59 2.24 5.98
N THR A 75 0.29 1.69 4.81
CA THR A 75 -0.16 0.29 4.69
C THR A 75 0.99 -0.65 4.35
N MET A 76 2.07 -0.13 3.78
CA MET A 76 3.27 -0.88 3.41
C MET A 76 4.50 0.04 3.42
N GLY A 77 5.66 -0.54 3.69
CA GLY A 77 6.92 0.19 3.76
C GLY A 77 7.96 -0.54 4.60
N GLU A 78 8.83 0.22 5.25
CA GLU A 78 9.89 -0.28 6.11
C GLU A 78 9.48 -0.23 7.59
N CYS A 79 9.96 -1.19 8.38
CA CYS A 79 9.68 -1.28 9.80
C CYS A 79 10.95 -1.52 10.61
N CYS A 80 10.90 -1.19 11.90
CA CYS A 80 12.02 -1.43 12.79
C CYS A 80 12.32 -2.93 12.93
N THR A 81 13.61 -3.27 13.00
CA THR A 81 14.10 -4.65 13.25
C THR A 81 13.74 -5.16 14.64
N ASN A 82 13.55 -4.26 15.61
CA ASN A 82 13.02 -4.60 16.92
C ASN A 82 11.49 -4.83 16.83
N THR A 83 11.07 -6.06 17.07
CA THR A 83 9.65 -6.48 16.97
C THR A 83 8.73 -5.78 17.98
N ASN A 84 9.26 -5.28 19.08
CA ASN A 84 8.51 -4.51 20.07
C ASN A 84 8.39 -3.02 19.70
N CYS A 85 9.00 -2.59 18.59
CA CYS A 85 8.95 -1.21 18.13
C CYS A 85 7.86 -1.01 17.07
N ASN A 86 7.04 0.02 17.29
CA ASN A 86 5.89 0.35 16.43
C ASN A 86 6.24 1.31 15.29
N VAL A 87 7.51 1.69 15.11
CA VAL A 87 7.92 2.56 14.00
C VAL A 87 7.65 1.88 12.66
N ARG A 88 6.91 2.58 11.81
CA ARG A 88 6.58 2.22 10.43
C ARG A 88 6.83 3.43 9.56
N ILE A 89 7.41 3.25 8.38
CA ILE A 89 7.82 4.36 7.51
C ILE A 89 7.52 3.98 6.06
N HIS A 90 6.94 4.89 5.26
CA HIS A 90 6.78 4.67 3.81
C HIS A 90 8.13 4.51 3.11
N LYS A 91 8.18 3.81 1.98
CA LYS A 91 9.41 3.67 1.16
C LYS A 91 10.09 5.01 0.88
N TYR A 92 9.32 5.95 0.33
CA TYR A 92 9.83 7.27 -0.06
C TYR A 92 10.31 8.08 1.15
N CYS A 93 9.65 7.97 2.31
CA CYS A 93 10.10 8.59 3.55
C CYS A 93 11.44 7.98 3.98
N ALA A 94 11.57 6.65 3.98
CA ALA A 94 12.82 5.99 4.36
C ALA A 94 13.97 6.33 3.38
N GLU A 95 13.69 6.40 2.07
CA GLU A 95 14.65 6.86 1.06
C GLU A 95 15.13 8.26 1.33
N SER A 96 14.22 9.20 1.61
CA SER A 96 14.56 10.58 1.97
C SER A 96 15.41 10.64 3.25
N GLN A 97 15.02 9.93 4.30
CA GLN A 97 15.64 10.04 5.63
C GLN A 97 16.98 9.32 5.76
N PHE A 98 17.13 8.16 5.12
CA PHE A 98 18.35 7.35 5.24
C PHE A 98 19.26 7.40 4.02
N LYS A 99 18.98 8.27 3.02
CA LYS A 99 19.76 8.37 1.77
C LYS A 99 21.27 8.42 1.98
N ASN A 100 21.71 9.22 2.95
CA ASN A 100 23.12 9.50 3.24
C ASN A 100 23.58 8.88 4.57
N ALA A 101 22.75 8.03 5.20
CA ALA A 101 23.07 7.42 6.48
C ALA A 101 23.93 6.16 6.27
N THR A 102 25.18 6.18 6.73
CA THR A 102 26.07 5.01 6.66
C THR A 102 25.63 3.87 7.58
N ASN A 103 25.01 4.20 8.71
CA ASN A 103 24.46 3.22 9.66
C ASN A 103 23.12 3.73 10.19
N PRO A 104 22.02 3.61 9.41
CA PRO A 104 20.74 4.13 9.81
C PRO A 104 20.24 3.41 11.07
N VAL A 105 19.60 4.17 11.95
CA VAL A 105 19.03 3.65 13.20
C VAL A 105 17.56 4.04 13.31
N CYS A 106 16.79 3.24 14.03
CA CYS A 106 15.41 3.56 14.32
C CYS A 106 15.30 4.89 15.11
N PRO A 107 14.44 5.84 14.69
CA PRO A 107 14.30 7.13 15.37
C PRO A 107 13.70 7.02 16.79
N ALA A 108 13.05 5.91 17.14
CA ALA A 108 12.42 5.72 18.44
C ALA A 108 13.24 4.88 19.42
N CYS A 109 13.83 3.77 18.97
CA CYS A 109 14.51 2.81 19.85
C CYS A 109 16.00 2.63 19.56
N THR A 110 16.56 3.36 18.58
CA THR A 110 17.98 3.33 18.18
C THR A 110 18.52 1.98 17.67
N ALA A 111 17.67 0.96 17.54
CA ALA A 111 18.05 -0.31 16.93
C ALA A 111 18.56 -0.09 15.48
N PRO A 112 19.53 -0.89 15.00
CA PRO A 112 19.99 -0.83 13.62
C PRO A 112 18.83 -0.97 12.63
N TRP A 113 18.77 -0.07 11.67
CA TRP A 113 17.71 -0.05 10.66
C TRP A 113 18.14 -0.85 9.43
N SER A 114 17.35 -1.84 9.03
CA SER A 114 17.55 -2.57 7.78
C SER A 114 16.56 -2.09 6.73
N ARG A 115 17.07 -1.63 5.59
CA ARG A 115 16.24 -1.23 4.43
C ARG A 115 15.45 -2.40 3.81
N THR A 116 15.80 -3.64 4.15
CA THR A 116 15.10 -4.85 3.70
C THR A 116 14.04 -5.33 4.68
N ASN A 117 13.99 -4.77 5.91
CA ASN A 117 12.99 -5.13 6.90
C ASN A 117 11.70 -4.34 6.63
N THR A 118 10.72 -5.03 6.06
CA THR A 118 9.52 -4.41 5.49
C THR A 118 8.24 -5.01 6.06
N PHE A 119 7.12 -4.31 5.89
CA PHE A 119 5.80 -4.77 6.31
C PHE A 119 4.74 -4.51 5.23
N GLY A 120 3.55 -5.09 5.43
CA GLY A 120 2.50 -5.08 4.41
C GLY A 120 2.90 -6.00 3.26
N LEU A 121 2.86 -5.47 2.03
CA LEU A 121 3.32 -6.20 0.85
C LEU A 121 4.85 -6.20 0.69
N GLY A 122 5.58 -5.54 1.57
CA GLY A 122 6.98 -5.25 1.37
C GLY A 122 7.20 -4.12 0.36
N LEU A 123 8.44 -3.96 -0.10
CA LEU A 123 8.76 -3.05 -1.20
C LEU A 123 8.80 -3.90 -2.48
N PRO A 124 7.84 -3.78 -3.41
CA PRO A 124 7.97 -4.44 -4.70
C PRO A 124 9.23 -3.91 -5.39
N GLU A 125 9.98 -4.83 -5.99
CA GLU A 125 11.23 -4.54 -6.72
C GLU A 125 10.96 -3.60 -7.92
N THR A 126 9.71 -3.57 -8.39
CA THR A 126 9.20 -2.86 -9.57
C THR A 126 8.34 -1.63 -9.26
N ALA A 127 8.40 -1.05 -8.05
CA ALA A 127 7.61 0.14 -7.67
C ALA A 127 8.07 1.47 -8.34
N MET A 128 8.53 1.40 -9.59
CA MET A 128 8.60 2.50 -10.55
C MET A 128 8.20 1.91 -11.90
N ASN A 129 6.97 2.17 -12.33
CA ASN A 129 6.64 1.99 -13.74
C ASN A 129 7.34 3.13 -14.51
N PRO A 130 8.28 2.85 -15.43
CA PRO A 130 8.95 3.90 -16.21
C PRO A 130 8.02 4.56 -17.26
N ASP A 131 6.83 4.00 -17.49
CA ASP A 131 5.92 4.43 -18.56
C ASP A 131 4.95 5.54 -18.16
N TYR A 132 5.26 6.33 -17.13
CA TYR A 132 4.71 7.68 -17.00
C TYR A 132 5.46 8.61 -17.97
N GLN A 133 5.27 8.39 -19.27
CA GLN A 133 5.49 9.41 -20.28
C GLN A 133 4.16 10.14 -20.48
N SER A 134 4.19 11.45 -20.26
CA SER A 134 3.10 12.36 -20.54
C SER A 134 2.55 12.15 -21.95
N GLU A 135 1.26 11.83 -22.05
CA GLU A 135 0.50 12.01 -23.30
C GLU A 135 0.29 13.52 -23.50
N GLU A 136 1.32 14.23 -23.95
CA GLU A 136 1.21 15.57 -24.53
C GLU A 136 2.12 15.61 -25.75
N GLU A 137 1.58 16.14 -26.87
CA GLU A 137 2.20 16.39 -28.18
C GLU A 137 2.05 15.27 -29.24
N GLU A 138 0.96 15.33 -30.02
CA GLU A 138 0.95 15.26 -31.49
C GLU A 138 -0.48 15.49 -32.02
N GLU A 139 -1.03 16.68 -31.80
CA GLU A 139 -2.06 17.27 -32.67
C GLU A 139 -1.46 18.53 -33.29
N GLU A 140 -0.60 18.39 -34.31
CA GLU A 140 -0.28 19.45 -35.28
C GLU A 140 0.61 18.89 -36.39
N GLU A 141 0.04 18.21 -37.38
CA GLU A 141 0.58 18.14 -38.74
C GLU A 141 -0.50 17.64 -39.71
N ASP A 142 -1.48 18.51 -39.97
CA ASP A 142 -2.27 18.47 -41.20
C ASP A 142 -2.69 19.90 -41.57
N GLN A 143 -1.74 20.65 -42.13
CA GLN A 143 -1.96 21.85 -42.94
C GLN A 143 -0.99 21.87 -44.13
#